data_AF-A0A125W207-F1
#
_entry.id   AF-A0A125W207-F1
#
_cell.length_a   1.000
_cell.length_b   1.000
_cell.length_c   1.000
_cell.angle_alpha   90.00
_cell.angle_beta   90.00
_cell.angle_gamma   90.00
#
_symmetry.space_group_name_H-M   'P 1'
#
loop_
_entity.id
_entity.type
_entity.pdbx_description
1 polymer ?
#
loop_
_entity_poly.entity_id
_entity_poly.type
_entity_poly.pdbx_seq_one_letter_code
_entity_poly.pdbx_strand_id
1 'polypeptide(L)'
;MKSIIKHFVPNKFKKQKELLFSNASFIKVMIGYGILLTFLLIIYGTIGNENDFTENKGFLYFQIIYSVIVIFINGISYIQFKKIKLQKYLVLVVYFSGVLGIFSGIALLSLITDRPLHNFVVGMIVIFIGWILELLVHSLLVWWSLKRNNLKLRDTATNYFSNVIGILGISLAIISYVTEKENLFFLAACLIVIVVLFFVTFDFQRVYEYWKTKKMKMFLHMAIQLK
;
A
#
# COMPACT_ATOMS: atom_id res chain seq x y z
N MET A 1 7.02 -3.31 26.59
CA MET A 1 6.62 -3.82 25.26
C MET A 1 5.11 -3.93 25.07
N LYS A 2 4.35 -4.68 25.91
CA LYS A 2 2.87 -4.78 25.82
C LYS A 2 2.13 -3.43 25.77
N SER A 3 2.57 -2.44 26.56
CA SER A 3 1.97 -1.09 26.57
C SER A 3 2.22 -0.30 25.27
N ILE A 4 3.39 -0.44 24.66
CA ILE A 4 3.73 0.21 23.39
C ILE A 4 2.83 -0.32 22.28
N ILE A 5 2.69 -1.65 22.16
CA ILE A 5 1.83 -2.29 21.15
C ILE A 5 0.37 -1.82 21.31
N LYS A 6 -0.15 -1.79 22.54
CA LYS A 6 -1.51 -1.33 22.83
C LYS A 6 -1.77 0.12 22.41
N HIS A 7 -0.76 0.97 22.50
CA HIS A 7 -0.82 2.40 22.17
C HIS A 7 -0.10 2.73 20.86
N PHE A 8 0.21 1.72 20.04
CA PHE A 8 0.94 1.94 18.80
C PHE A 8 0.09 2.75 17.81
N VAL A 9 -1.20 2.43 17.71
CA VAL A 9 -2.09 3.13 16.77
C VAL A 9 -2.60 4.44 17.38
N PRO A 10 -2.38 5.58 16.71
CA PRO A 10 -2.92 6.88 17.10
C PRO A 10 -4.44 6.89 17.16
N ASN A 11 -5.00 7.74 18.02
CA ASN A 11 -6.45 7.78 18.23
C ASN A 11 -7.22 8.19 16.96
N LYS A 12 -6.65 9.07 16.13
CA LYS A 12 -7.23 9.48 14.84
C LYS A 12 -7.42 8.32 13.86
N PHE A 13 -6.53 7.32 13.90
CA PHE A 13 -6.61 6.14 13.04
C PHE A 13 -7.48 5.02 13.62
N LYS A 14 -7.82 5.07 14.92
CA LYS A 14 -8.71 4.06 15.53
C LYS A 14 -10.10 4.01 14.91
N LYS A 15 -10.57 5.09 14.28
CA LYS A 15 -11.84 5.11 13.53
C LYS A 15 -11.78 4.24 12.27
N GLN A 16 -10.60 3.98 11.72
CA GLN A 16 -10.43 3.15 10.52
C GLN A 16 -10.96 1.72 10.73
N LYS A 17 -10.87 1.16 11.96
CA LYS A 17 -11.41 -0.17 12.30
C LYS A 17 -12.91 -0.34 12.00
N GLU A 18 -13.65 0.76 11.85
CA GLU A 18 -15.09 0.77 11.55
C GLU A 18 -15.35 0.70 10.04
N LEU A 19 -14.36 1.07 9.21
CA LEU A 19 -14.41 0.99 7.75
C LEU A 19 -14.10 -0.44 7.27
N LEU A 20 -15.00 -1.37 7.57
CA LEU A 20 -14.84 -2.79 7.23
C LEU A 20 -14.70 -3.02 5.70
N PHE A 21 -13.99 -4.08 5.33
CA PHE A 21 -13.86 -4.50 3.94
C PHE A 21 -15.19 -5.02 3.40
N SER A 22 -15.51 -4.69 2.16
CA SER A 22 -16.72 -5.16 1.50
C SER A 22 -16.39 -5.72 0.13
N ASN A 23 -17.40 -6.29 -0.53
CA ASN A 23 -17.30 -6.69 -1.93
C ASN A 23 -16.74 -5.56 -2.82
N ALA A 24 -17.11 -4.30 -2.52
CA ALA A 24 -16.59 -3.14 -3.24
C ALA A 24 -15.07 -2.95 -3.07
N SER A 25 -14.47 -3.43 -1.98
CA SER A 25 -13.02 -3.36 -1.79
C SER A 25 -12.26 -4.20 -2.82
N PHE A 26 -12.75 -5.40 -3.14
CA PHE A 26 -12.15 -6.25 -4.17
C PHE A 26 -12.30 -5.63 -5.55
N ILE A 27 -13.47 -5.04 -5.84
CA ILE A 27 -13.71 -4.31 -7.09
C ILE A 27 -12.73 -3.14 -7.23
N LYS A 28 -12.52 -2.35 -6.17
CA LYS A 28 -11.55 -1.24 -6.21
C LYS A 28 -10.14 -1.71 -6.53
N VAL A 29 -9.71 -2.83 -5.95
CA VAL A 29 -8.41 -3.44 -6.28
C VAL A 29 -8.38 -3.87 -7.75
N MET A 30 -9.38 -4.61 -8.23
CA MET A 30 -9.45 -5.03 -9.63
C MET A 30 -9.43 -3.85 -10.59
N ILE A 31 -10.15 -2.76 -10.30
CA ILE A 31 -10.13 -1.53 -11.11
C ILE A 31 -8.74 -0.91 -11.10
N GLY A 32 -8.09 -0.78 -9.93
CA GLY A 32 -6.74 -0.23 -9.84
C GLY A 32 -5.72 -1.01 -10.68
N TYR A 33 -5.77 -2.34 -10.60
CA TYR A 33 -4.93 -3.20 -11.45
C TYR A 33 -5.35 -3.19 -12.92
N GLY A 34 -6.63 -2.98 -13.23
CA GLY A 34 -7.12 -2.79 -14.59
C GLY A 34 -6.55 -1.51 -15.22
N ILE A 35 -6.53 -0.40 -14.48
CA ILE A 35 -5.89 0.85 -14.91
C ILE A 35 -4.39 0.64 -15.13
N LEU A 36 -3.71 0.00 -14.18
CA LEU A 36 -2.29 -0.35 -14.30
C LEU A 36 -2.03 -1.18 -15.56
N LEU A 37 -2.83 -2.21 -15.80
CA LEU A 37 -2.71 -3.09 -16.96
C LEU A 37 -2.88 -2.31 -18.27
N THR A 38 -3.82 -1.36 -18.33
CA THR A 38 -3.97 -0.48 -19.51
C THR A 38 -2.68 0.28 -19.79
N PHE A 39 -2.04 0.89 -18.78
CA PHE A 39 -0.76 1.59 -18.97
C PHE A 39 0.36 0.64 -19.40
N LEU A 40 0.46 -0.55 -18.80
CA LEU A 40 1.46 -1.54 -19.18
C LEU A 40 1.28 -2.02 -20.63
N LEU A 41 0.05 -2.19 -21.09
CA LEU A 41 -0.26 -2.57 -22.47
C LEU A 41 0.04 -1.44 -23.46
N ILE A 42 -0.17 -0.17 -23.08
CA ILE A 42 0.24 0.98 -23.88
C ILE A 42 1.77 0.97 -24.05
N ILE A 43 2.51 0.86 -22.94
CA ILE A 43 3.99 0.78 -22.96
C ILE A 43 4.46 -0.38 -23.84
N TYR A 44 3.81 -1.54 -23.72
CA TYR A 44 4.10 -2.70 -24.55
C TYR A 44 3.87 -2.43 -26.04
N GLY A 45 2.75 -1.79 -26.40
CA GLY A 45 2.41 -1.48 -27.79
C GLY A 45 3.27 -0.38 -28.41
N THR A 46 3.78 0.57 -27.61
CA THR A 46 4.62 1.68 -28.10
C THR A 46 6.11 1.32 -28.17
N ILE A 47 6.64 0.59 -27.17
CA ILE A 47 8.08 0.30 -27.04
C ILE A 47 8.43 -1.11 -27.58
N GLY A 48 7.45 -2.00 -27.72
CA GLY A 48 7.66 -3.41 -28.07
C GLY A 48 8.40 -3.69 -29.39
N ASN A 49 8.43 -2.71 -30.31
CA ASN A 49 9.05 -2.83 -31.64
C ASN A 49 10.51 -2.38 -31.72
N GLU A 50 11.08 -1.78 -30.67
CA GLU A 50 12.48 -1.39 -30.66
C GLU A 50 13.35 -2.54 -30.10
N ASN A 51 14.44 -2.86 -30.81
CA ASN A 51 15.34 -3.97 -30.48
C ASN A 51 16.24 -3.69 -29.26
N ASP A 52 16.39 -2.42 -28.88
CA ASP A 52 17.26 -1.98 -27.78
C ASP A 52 16.69 -2.25 -26.37
N PHE A 53 15.43 -2.69 -26.27
CA PHE A 53 14.76 -2.95 -24.99
C PHE A 53 14.83 -4.42 -24.51
N THR A 54 15.69 -5.25 -25.10
CA THR A 54 15.71 -6.71 -24.92
C THR A 54 15.93 -7.16 -23.46
N GLU A 55 16.72 -6.46 -22.65
CA GLU A 55 16.90 -6.81 -21.22
C GLU A 55 15.69 -6.45 -20.33
N ASN A 56 14.88 -5.47 -20.71
CA ASN A 56 13.81 -4.93 -19.86
C ASN A 56 12.40 -5.44 -20.24
N LYS A 57 12.25 -6.09 -21.41
CA LYS A 57 10.98 -6.72 -21.82
C LYS A 57 10.51 -7.79 -20.83
N GLY A 58 11.43 -8.54 -20.23
CA GLY A 58 11.10 -9.54 -19.20
C GLY A 58 10.43 -8.93 -17.96
N PHE A 59 10.90 -7.77 -17.52
CA PHE A 59 10.30 -7.07 -16.37
C PHE A 59 8.89 -6.54 -16.70
N LEU A 60 8.69 -5.97 -17.89
CA LEU A 60 7.37 -5.55 -18.37
C LEU A 60 6.38 -6.72 -18.44
N TYR A 61 6.78 -7.85 -19.05
CA TYR A 61 5.93 -9.04 -19.13
C TYR A 61 5.57 -9.58 -17.76
N PHE A 62 6.53 -9.61 -16.83
CA PHE A 62 6.27 -9.99 -15.46
C PHE A 62 5.20 -9.11 -14.83
N GLN A 63 5.26 -7.78 -14.98
CA GLN A 63 4.26 -6.87 -14.44
C GLN A 63 2.86 -7.06 -15.06
N ILE A 64 2.78 -7.34 -16.36
CA ILE A 64 1.52 -7.64 -17.05
C ILE A 64 0.90 -8.92 -16.49
N ILE A 65 1.66 -10.01 -16.48
CA ILE A 65 1.20 -11.32 -15.98
C ILE A 65 0.80 -11.21 -14.51
N TYR A 66 1.63 -10.56 -13.70
CA TYR A 66 1.36 -10.30 -12.29
C TYR A 66 0.03 -9.55 -12.10
N SER A 67 -0.20 -8.47 -12.84
CA SER A 67 -1.44 -7.68 -12.75
C SER A 67 -2.68 -8.51 -13.09
N VAL A 68 -2.59 -9.34 -14.15
CA VAL A 68 -3.66 -10.26 -14.54
C VAL A 68 -3.96 -11.27 -13.44
N ILE A 69 -2.93 -11.89 -12.85
CA ILE A 69 -3.08 -12.84 -11.74
C ILE A 69 -3.78 -12.18 -10.54
N VAL A 70 -3.38 -10.97 -10.16
CA VAL A 70 -3.98 -10.26 -9.02
C VAL A 70 -5.46 -9.94 -9.28
N ILE A 71 -5.82 -9.55 -10.51
CA ILE A 71 -7.22 -9.35 -10.91
C ILE A 71 -8.01 -10.64 -10.74
N PHE A 72 -7.51 -11.77 -11.26
CA PHE A 72 -8.19 -13.07 -11.13
C PHE A 72 -8.36 -13.50 -9.67
N ILE A 73 -7.31 -13.40 -8.85
CA ILE A 73 -7.36 -13.75 -7.42
C ILE A 73 -8.40 -12.90 -6.69
N ASN A 74 -8.46 -11.59 -6.97
CA ASN A 74 -9.45 -10.71 -6.36
C ASN A 74 -10.87 -10.98 -6.89
N GLY A 75 -11.02 -11.38 -8.15
CA GLY A 75 -12.31 -11.81 -8.72
C GLY A 75 -12.86 -13.07 -8.06
N ILE A 76 -12.02 -14.09 -7.87
CA ILE A 76 -12.39 -15.30 -7.12
C ILE A 76 -12.74 -14.93 -5.67
N SER A 77 -11.92 -14.09 -5.02
CA SER A 77 -12.13 -13.66 -3.64
C SER A 77 -13.44 -12.88 -3.47
N TYR A 78 -13.78 -12.02 -4.43
CA TYR A 78 -15.04 -11.29 -4.48
C TYR A 78 -16.25 -12.23 -4.49
N ILE A 79 -16.22 -13.27 -5.33
CA ILE A 79 -17.31 -14.27 -5.39
C ILE A 79 -17.43 -15.01 -4.05
N GLN A 80 -16.29 -15.38 -3.45
CA GLN A 80 -16.25 -16.16 -2.22
C GLN A 80 -16.54 -15.35 -0.95
N PHE A 81 -16.47 -14.02 -0.99
CA PHE A 81 -16.62 -13.14 0.17
C PHE A 81 -18.00 -13.21 0.84
N LYS A 82 -19.02 -13.71 0.11
CA LYS A 82 -20.35 -14.01 0.68
C LYS A 82 -20.30 -15.09 1.78
N LYS A 83 -19.27 -15.95 1.79
CA LYS A 83 -19.10 -17.02 2.79
C LYS A 83 -18.43 -16.46 4.05
N ILE A 84 -19.22 -16.23 5.11
CA ILE A 84 -18.75 -15.65 6.40
C ILE A 84 -17.49 -16.36 6.94
N LYS A 85 -17.43 -17.70 6.87
CA LYS A 85 -16.28 -18.50 7.34
C LYS A 85 -14.96 -18.16 6.63
N LEU A 86 -15.03 -17.68 5.38
CA LEU A 86 -13.87 -17.36 4.56
C LEU A 86 -13.45 -15.88 4.66
N GLN A 87 -14.35 -14.98 5.08
CA GLN A 87 -14.10 -13.53 5.06
C GLN A 87 -12.80 -13.14 5.76
N LYS A 88 -12.49 -13.72 6.91
CA LYS A 88 -11.25 -13.45 7.68
C LYS A 88 -9.95 -13.70 6.89
N TYR A 89 -9.97 -14.64 5.94
CA TYR A 89 -8.83 -14.92 5.07
C TYR A 89 -8.87 -14.03 3.81
N LEU A 90 -10.05 -13.84 3.23
CA LEU A 90 -10.20 -13.03 2.02
C LEU A 90 -9.89 -11.55 2.24
N VAL A 91 -10.09 -11.02 3.46
CA VAL A 91 -9.67 -9.66 3.79
C VAL A 91 -8.15 -9.47 3.80
N LEU A 92 -7.38 -10.53 4.05
CA LEU A 92 -5.92 -10.48 3.91
C LEU A 92 -5.54 -10.36 2.43
N VAL A 93 -6.22 -11.13 1.56
CA VAL A 93 -5.98 -11.10 0.11
C VAL A 93 -6.19 -9.69 -0.44
N VAL A 94 -7.31 -9.04 -0.15
CA VAL A 94 -7.60 -7.68 -0.66
C VAL A 94 -6.67 -6.62 -0.05
N TYR A 95 -6.33 -6.75 1.23
CA TYR A 95 -5.40 -5.82 1.89
C TYR A 95 -4.01 -5.91 1.26
N PHE A 96 -3.43 -7.11 1.18
CA PHE A 96 -2.10 -7.29 0.60
C PHE A 96 -2.09 -6.99 -0.91
N SER A 97 -3.15 -7.30 -1.65
CA SER A 97 -3.25 -6.91 -3.07
C SER A 97 -3.21 -5.39 -3.22
N GLY A 98 -3.86 -4.65 -2.32
CA GLY A 98 -3.81 -3.18 -2.28
C GLY A 98 -2.40 -2.66 -1.96
N VAL A 99 -1.74 -3.22 -0.93
CA VAL A 99 -0.35 -2.87 -0.59
C VAL A 99 0.60 -3.14 -1.76
N LEU A 100 0.49 -4.32 -2.38
CA LEU A 100 1.29 -4.68 -3.54
C LEU A 100 1.00 -3.79 -4.75
N GLY A 101 -0.21 -3.26 -4.87
CA GLY A 101 -0.57 -2.31 -5.93
C GLY A 101 0.23 -1.01 -5.85
N ILE A 102 0.61 -0.57 -4.65
CA ILE A 102 1.49 0.59 -4.45
C ILE A 102 2.87 0.32 -5.07
N PHE A 103 3.42 -0.88 -4.84
CA PHE A 103 4.69 -1.30 -5.40
C PHE A 103 4.62 -1.49 -6.91
N SER A 104 3.49 -1.97 -7.44
CA SER A 104 3.26 -2.00 -8.89
C SER A 104 3.21 -0.61 -9.53
N GLY A 105 2.77 0.42 -8.80
CA GLY A 105 2.90 1.81 -9.22
C GLY A 105 4.36 2.24 -9.37
N ILE A 106 5.23 1.86 -8.43
CA ILE A 106 6.69 2.10 -8.55
C ILE A 106 7.29 1.29 -9.69
N ALA A 107 6.85 0.05 -9.91
CA ALA A 107 7.27 -0.73 -11.06
C ALA A 107 6.90 -0.03 -12.38
N LEU A 108 5.69 0.51 -12.49
CA LEU A 108 5.28 1.29 -13.67
C LEU A 108 6.18 2.51 -13.88
N LEU A 109 6.47 3.28 -12.82
CA LEU A 109 7.37 4.43 -12.90
C LEU A 109 8.83 4.05 -13.19
N SER A 110 9.26 2.84 -12.84
CA SER A 110 10.61 2.41 -13.20
C SER A 110 10.71 2.07 -14.69
N LEU A 111 9.62 1.63 -15.33
CA LEU A 111 9.59 1.28 -16.76
C LEU A 111 9.83 2.47 -17.69
N ILE A 112 9.68 3.70 -17.19
CA ILE A 112 9.97 4.94 -17.95
C ILE A 112 11.41 5.43 -17.77
N THR A 113 12.27 4.69 -17.06
CA THR A 113 13.67 5.07 -16.84
C THR A 113 14.64 4.22 -17.66
N ASP A 114 15.89 4.67 -17.82
CA ASP A 114 16.94 3.96 -18.57
C ASP A 114 17.23 2.53 -18.07
N ARG A 115 17.09 2.29 -16.75
CA ARG A 115 17.36 0.98 -16.12
C ARG A 115 16.19 0.51 -15.25
N PRO A 116 15.06 0.11 -15.84
CA PRO A 116 13.82 -0.20 -15.13
C PRO A 116 13.96 -1.18 -13.98
N LEU A 117 14.49 -2.38 -14.23
CA LEU A 117 14.59 -3.41 -13.20
C LEU A 117 15.52 -2.97 -12.06
N HIS A 118 16.66 -2.36 -12.41
CA HIS A 118 17.61 -1.86 -11.43
C HIS A 118 16.98 -0.77 -10.55
N ASN A 119 16.36 0.24 -11.17
CA ASN A 119 15.72 1.34 -10.46
C ASN A 119 14.54 0.86 -9.63
N PHE A 120 13.75 -0.11 -10.10
CA PHE A 120 12.73 -0.77 -9.29
C PHE A 120 13.34 -1.39 -8.04
N VAL A 121 14.37 -2.23 -8.16
CA VAL A 121 15.01 -2.89 -7.02
C VAL A 121 15.59 -1.88 -6.03
N VAL A 122 16.29 -0.85 -6.51
CA VAL A 122 16.82 0.23 -5.67
C VAL A 122 15.69 0.98 -4.96
N GLY A 123 14.62 1.32 -5.68
CA GLY A 123 13.43 1.96 -5.13
C GLY A 123 12.79 1.13 -4.03
N MET A 124 12.65 -0.18 -4.23
CA MET A 124 12.15 -1.10 -3.22
C MET A 124 13.01 -1.09 -1.95
N ILE A 125 14.33 -1.13 -2.08
CA ILE A 125 15.27 -1.06 -0.94
C ILE A 125 15.07 0.25 -0.18
N VAL A 126 15.04 1.39 -0.89
CA VAL A 126 14.83 2.71 -0.29
C VAL A 126 13.49 2.78 0.44
N ILE A 127 12.42 2.28 -0.18
CA ILE A 127 11.07 2.28 0.40
C ILE A 127 11.03 1.44 1.68
N PHE A 128 11.59 0.23 1.68
CA PHE A 128 11.59 -0.62 2.87
C PHE A 128 12.41 -0.02 4.00
N ILE A 129 13.61 0.51 3.71
CA ILE A 129 14.43 1.19 4.72
C ILE A 129 13.68 2.39 5.29
N GLY A 130 13.13 3.25 4.43
CA GLY A 130 12.38 4.44 4.84
C GLY A 130 11.17 4.08 5.70
N TRP A 131 10.37 3.10 5.29
CA TRP A 131 9.21 2.64 6.05
C TRP A 131 9.58 2.07 7.43
N ILE A 132 10.64 1.24 7.50
CA ILE A 132 11.14 0.72 8.79
C ILE A 132 11.60 1.86 9.69
N LEU A 133 12.31 2.86 9.15
CA LEU A 133 12.74 4.03 9.92
C LEU A 133 11.54 4.83 10.43
N GLU A 134 10.50 5.07 9.63
CA GLU A 134 9.26 5.72 10.10
C GLU A 134 8.60 4.94 11.24
N LEU A 135 8.50 3.61 11.13
CA LEU A 135 7.93 2.76 12.18
C LEU A 135 8.77 2.79 13.46
N LEU A 136 10.10 2.84 13.36
CA LEU A 136 11.00 2.96 14.50
C LEU A 136 10.83 4.32 15.19
N VAL A 137 10.84 5.41 14.44
CA VAL A 137 10.62 6.77 14.96
C VAL A 137 9.26 6.86 15.65
N HIS A 138 8.21 6.33 15.03
CA HIS A 138 6.87 6.28 15.63
C HIS A 138 6.83 5.43 16.90
N SER A 139 7.52 4.30 16.93
CA SER A 139 7.63 3.45 18.13
C SER A 139 8.31 4.17 19.30
N LEU A 140 9.40 4.90 19.02
CA LEU A 140 10.09 5.73 20.01
C LEU A 140 9.19 6.85 20.53
N LEU A 141 8.41 7.47 19.64
CA LEU A 141 7.45 8.52 19.97
C LEU A 141 6.31 8.01 20.88
N VAL A 142 5.80 6.80 20.61
CA VAL A 142 4.84 6.12 21.49
C VAL A 142 5.46 5.85 22.86
N TRP A 143 6.68 5.31 22.89
CA TRP A 143 7.40 5.04 24.13
C TRP A 143 7.61 6.32 24.97
N TRP A 144 8.05 7.40 24.34
CA TRP A 144 8.28 8.68 25.01
C TRP A 144 6.98 9.30 25.53
N SER A 145 5.89 9.18 24.76
CA SER A 145 4.55 9.61 25.18
C SER A 145 4.05 8.85 26.40
N LEU A 146 4.31 7.54 26.47
CA LEU A 146 3.99 6.71 27.64
C LEU A 146 4.83 7.10 28.85
N LYS A 147 6.14 7.34 28.68
CA LYS A 147 7.03 7.80 29.77
C LYS A 147 6.55 9.12 30.38
N ARG A 148 5.95 10.00 29.58
CA ARG A 148 5.41 11.30 30.01
C ARG A 148 3.93 11.28 30.38
N ASN A 149 3.26 10.11 30.37
CA ASN A 149 1.80 9.99 30.55
C ASN A 149 0.98 10.94 29.66
N ASN A 150 1.48 11.27 28.46
CA ASN A 150 0.85 12.23 27.55
C ASN A 150 0.72 11.63 26.15
N LEU A 151 -0.36 10.87 25.92
CA LEU A 151 -0.66 10.26 24.62
C LEU A 151 -1.05 11.28 23.53
N LYS A 152 -1.38 12.54 23.90
CA LYS A 152 -1.63 13.59 22.90
C LYS A 152 -0.37 13.91 22.10
N LEU A 153 0.81 13.83 22.73
CA LEU A 153 2.10 14.05 22.07
C LEU A 153 2.27 13.09 20.89
N ARG A 154 1.95 11.81 21.08
CA ARG A 154 1.91 10.83 19.99
C ARG A 154 0.95 11.25 18.89
N ASP A 155 -0.30 11.52 19.24
CA ASP A 155 -1.37 11.78 18.25
C ASP A 155 -1.08 12.99 17.35
N THR A 156 -0.53 14.05 17.93
CA THR A 156 -0.11 15.26 17.22
C THR A 156 1.13 15.00 16.36
N ALA A 157 2.16 14.37 16.92
CA ALA A 157 3.44 14.25 16.25
C ALA A 157 3.53 13.08 15.24
N THR A 158 2.58 12.14 15.24
CA THR A 158 2.61 10.98 14.31
C THR A 158 2.70 11.42 12.84
N ASN A 159 2.08 12.55 12.47
CA ASN A 159 2.12 13.01 11.08
C ASN A 159 3.36 13.83 10.76
N TYR A 160 4.09 14.31 11.77
CA TYR A 160 5.15 15.30 11.54
C TYR A 160 6.27 14.72 10.66
N PHE A 161 6.73 13.52 11.00
CA PHE A 161 7.80 12.86 10.25
C PHE A 161 7.40 12.51 8.82
N SER A 162 6.22 11.90 8.64
CA SER A 162 5.70 11.57 7.32
C SER A 162 5.37 12.80 6.48
N ASN A 163 4.95 13.90 7.10
CA ASN A 163 4.76 15.18 6.39
C ASN A 163 6.10 15.75 5.90
N VAL A 164 7.17 15.66 6.69
CA VAL A 164 8.50 16.10 6.26
C VAL A 164 8.99 15.28 5.06
N ILE A 165 8.86 13.95 5.11
CA ILE A 165 9.20 13.07 3.99
C ILE A 165 8.35 13.39 2.76
N GLY A 166 7.05 13.63 2.94
CA GLY A 166 6.14 14.00 1.87
C GLY A 166 6.49 15.34 1.21
N ILE A 167 6.82 16.37 2.01
CA ILE A 167 7.26 17.67 1.51
C ILE A 167 8.56 17.52 0.72
N LEU A 168 9.53 16.76 1.25
CA LEU A 168 10.78 16.47 0.53
C LEU A 168 10.51 15.76 -0.80
N GLY A 169 9.60 14.79 -0.83
CA GLY A 169 9.15 14.13 -2.07
C GLY A 169 8.59 15.12 -3.09
N ILE A 170 7.67 16.00 -2.68
CA ILE A 170 7.09 17.02 -3.57
C ILE A 170 8.17 17.99 -4.06
N SER A 171 9.07 18.46 -3.18
CA SER A 171 10.16 19.33 -3.56
C SER A 171 11.09 18.68 -4.60
N LEU A 172 11.43 17.40 -4.41
CA LEU A 172 12.24 16.65 -5.37
C LEU A 172 11.53 16.45 -6.71
N ALA A 173 10.21 16.24 -6.72
CA ALA A 173 9.43 16.17 -7.96
C ALA A 173 9.48 17.50 -8.73
N ILE A 174 9.35 18.65 -8.03
CA ILE A 174 9.45 19.98 -8.64
C ILE A 174 10.86 20.22 -9.19
N ILE A 175 11.91 19.90 -8.41
CA ILE A 175 13.30 20.03 -8.86
C ILE A 175 13.55 19.12 -10.07
N SER A 176 13.01 17.91 -10.06
CA SER A 176 13.11 16.98 -11.19
C SER A 176 12.52 17.56 -12.46
N TYR A 177 11.38 18.26 -12.36
CA TYR A 177 10.75 18.92 -13.51
C TYR A 177 11.63 20.05 -14.05
N VAL A 178 12.18 20.89 -13.18
CA VAL A 178 13.03 22.04 -13.58
C VAL A 178 14.38 21.59 -14.14
N THR A 179 14.92 20.48 -13.66
CA THR A 179 16.26 19.98 -14.04
C THR A 179 16.22 18.84 -15.05
N GLU A 180 15.04 18.39 -15.46
CA GLU A 180 14.81 17.27 -16.39
C GLU A 180 15.51 15.96 -15.94
N LYS A 181 15.63 15.74 -14.63
CA LYS A 181 16.32 14.57 -14.05
C LYS A 181 15.36 13.49 -13.60
N GLU A 182 15.05 12.53 -14.45
CA GLU A 182 14.12 11.42 -14.18
C GLU A 182 14.40 10.64 -12.88
N ASN A 183 15.67 10.46 -12.53
CA ASN A 183 16.06 9.80 -11.27
C ASN A 183 15.57 10.55 -10.02
N LEU A 184 15.46 11.89 -10.08
CA LEU A 184 14.90 12.68 -8.98
C LEU A 184 13.38 12.51 -8.89
N PHE A 185 12.70 12.41 -10.03
CA PHE A 185 11.26 12.09 -10.07
C PHE A 185 10.99 10.71 -9.48
N PHE A 186 11.79 9.71 -9.85
CA PHE A 186 11.66 8.36 -9.33
C PHE A 186 11.92 8.30 -7.80
N LEU A 187 12.94 9.02 -7.32
CA LEU A 187 13.19 9.14 -5.88
C LEU A 187 12.02 9.84 -5.16
N ALA A 188 11.47 10.91 -5.73
CA ALA A 188 10.30 11.59 -5.19
C ALA A 188 9.11 10.63 -5.03
N ALA A 189 8.84 9.79 -6.03
CA ALA A 189 7.80 8.77 -5.96
C ALA A 189 8.05 7.76 -4.84
N CYS A 190 9.30 7.31 -4.66
CA CYS A 190 9.68 6.42 -3.56
C CYS A 190 9.39 7.05 -2.19
N LEU A 191 9.71 8.35 -1.99
CA LEU A 191 9.43 9.06 -0.75
C LEU A 191 7.92 9.19 -0.47
N ILE A 192 7.12 9.45 -1.51
CA ILE A 192 5.66 9.48 -1.38
C ILE A 192 5.14 8.10 -0.97
N VAL A 193 5.66 7.03 -1.57
CA VAL A 193 5.25 5.66 -1.22
C VAL A 193 5.62 5.28 0.22
N ILE A 194 6.76 5.72 0.74
CA ILE A 194 7.12 5.54 2.16
C ILE A 194 6.01 6.07 3.07
N VAL A 195 5.59 7.31 2.83
CA VAL A 195 4.51 7.97 3.58
C VAL A 195 3.19 7.21 3.48
N VAL A 196 2.83 6.76 2.27
CA VAL A 196 1.60 5.97 2.06
C VAL A 196 1.67 4.65 2.83
N LEU A 197 2.78 3.91 2.77
CA LEU A 197 2.95 2.63 3.47
C LEU A 197 2.86 2.78 4.98
N PHE A 198 3.40 3.86 5.54
CA PHE A 198 3.28 4.14 6.97
C PHE A 198 1.83 4.30 7.40
N PHE A 199 1.01 5.04 6.64
CA PHE A 199 -0.42 5.16 6.96
C PHE A 199 -1.19 3.86 6.72
N VAL A 200 -0.88 3.13 5.65
CA VAL A 200 -1.49 1.81 5.35
C VAL A 200 -1.17 0.76 6.41
N THR A 201 -0.10 0.95 7.19
CA THR A 201 0.21 0.10 8.36
C THR A 201 -0.89 0.20 9.43
N PHE A 202 -1.47 1.39 9.64
CA PHE A 202 -2.56 1.57 10.61
C PHE A 202 -3.88 0.96 10.12
N ASP A 203 -4.09 0.89 8.80
CA ASP A 203 -5.26 0.25 8.20
C ASP A 203 -5.34 -1.26 8.48
N PHE A 204 -4.24 -1.90 8.87
CA PHE A 204 -4.24 -3.32 9.24
C PHE A 204 -5.22 -3.64 10.39
N GLN A 205 -5.57 -2.64 11.21
CA GLN A 205 -6.63 -2.79 12.22
C GLN A 205 -7.96 -3.26 11.63
N ARG A 206 -8.27 -2.87 10.38
CA ARG A 206 -9.48 -3.28 9.65
C ARG A 206 -9.52 -4.77 9.39
N VAL A 207 -8.37 -5.34 9.02
CA VAL A 207 -8.19 -6.79 8.81
C VAL A 207 -8.40 -7.51 10.14
N TYR A 208 -7.78 -7.03 11.22
CA TYR A 208 -7.86 -7.65 12.54
C TYR A 208 -9.29 -7.73 13.10
N GLU A 209 -10.18 -6.82 12.73
CA GLU A 209 -11.59 -6.85 13.14
C GLU A 209 -12.35 -8.09 12.65
N TYR A 210 -11.97 -8.68 11.51
CA TYR A 210 -12.57 -9.93 11.01
C TYR A 210 -12.15 -11.16 11.80
N TRP A 211 -11.05 -11.06 12.55
CA TRP A 211 -10.53 -12.12 13.40
C TRP A 211 -11.09 -12.04 14.83
N LYS A 212 -11.82 -10.98 15.17
CA LYS A 212 -12.50 -10.84 16.47
C LYS A 212 -13.83 -11.60 16.47
N THR A 213 -13.93 -12.57 17.38
CA THR A 213 -15.05 -13.53 17.54
C THR A 213 -16.43 -12.87 17.71
N LYS A 214 -16.50 -11.64 18.25
CA LYS A 214 -17.77 -10.95 18.58
C LYS A 214 -18.52 -10.42 17.34
N LYS A 215 -17.81 -9.89 16.33
CA LYS A 215 -18.44 -9.37 15.10
C LYS A 215 -18.85 -10.47 14.13
N MET A 216 -18.13 -11.59 14.11
CA MET A 216 -18.52 -12.76 13.31
C MET A 216 -19.89 -13.31 13.75
N LYS A 217 -20.22 -13.26 15.05
CA LYS A 217 -21.55 -13.60 15.57
C LYS A 217 -22.64 -12.60 15.14
N MET A 218 -22.32 -11.30 15.07
CA MET A 218 -23.25 -10.25 14.67
C MET A 218 -23.58 -10.31 13.16
N PHE A 219 -22.57 -10.55 12.31
CA PHE A 219 -22.78 -10.85 10.88
C PHE A 219 -23.59 -12.13 10.68
N LEU A 220 -23.39 -13.16 11.53
CA LEU A 220 -24.21 -14.37 11.53
C LEU A 220 -25.68 -14.04 11.83
N HIS A 221 -25.94 -13.19 12.83
CA HIS A 221 -27.30 -12.81 13.22
C HIS A 221 -28.02 -12.00 12.13
N MET A 222 -27.35 -11.02 11.51
CA MET A 222 -27.93 -10.25 10.40
C MET A 222 -28.16 -11.11 9.14
N ALA A 223 -27.27 -12.04 8.83
CA ALA A 223 -27.44 -12.94 7.69
C ALA A 223 -28.55 -13.98 7.90
N ILE A 224 -28.87 -14.32 9.15
CA ILE A 224 -30.00 -15.19 9.50
C ILE A 224 -31.34 -14.44 9.43
N GLN A 225 -31.37 -13.13 9.70
CA GLN A 225 -32.59 -12.31 9.60
C GLN A 225 -32.95 -11.84 8.19
N LEU A 226 -32.11 -12.11 7.19
CA LEU A 226 -32.34 -11.79 5.78
C LEU A 226 -32.68 -13.03 4.92
N LYS A 227 -32.99 -14.16 5.56
CA LYS A 227 -33.59 -15.35 4.96
C LYS A 227 -35.04 -15.48 5.41
#